data_AF-A0A345QCB5-F1
#
_entry.id   AF-A0A345QCB5-F1
#
_cell.length_a   1.000
_cell.length_b   1.000
_cell.length_c   1.000
_cell.angle_alpha   90.00
_cell.angle_beta   90.00
_cell.angle_gamma   90.00
#
_symmetry.space_group_name_H-M   'P 1'
#
loop_
_entity.id
_entity.type
_entity.pdbx_description
1 polymer ?
#
loop_
_entity_poly.entity_id
_entity_poly.type
_entity_poly.pdbx_seq_one_letter_code
_entity_poly.pdbx_strand_id
1 'polypeptide(L)'
;MPDHFDNITDWLLAQSLRDEPIADTVKEMAARLVGCGIAISRISIGRSILHPVIGVIEMRWTRDSGQVTTRCHPRSYANIVEQMENPLIDLIKSNRDRLYSDLTDPDEVAL
;
A
#
# COMPACT_ATOMS: atom_id res chain seq x y z
N MET A 1 -9.49 -14.97 17.82
CA MET A 1 -8.49 -14.39 16.90
C MET A 1 -8.29 -12.87 17.10
N PRO A 2 -8.07 -12.33 18.32
CA PRO A 2 -7.54 -10.95 18.48
C PRO A 2 -6.00 -10.88 18.35
N ASP A 3 -5.28 -11.94 18.75
CA ASP A 3 -3.86 -11.82 19.13
C ASP A 3 -2.84 -11.60 17.99
N HIS A 4 -3.12 -12.04 16.75
CA HIS A 4 -2.12 -11.97 15.67
C HIS A 4 -2.01 -10.56 15.05
N PHE A 5 -3.13 -9.88 14.87
CA PHE A 5 -3.14 -8.52 14.33
C PHE A 5 -2.66 -7.50 15.35
N ASP A 6 -3.00 -7.69 16.62
CA ASP A 6 -2.50 -6.84 17.71
C ASP A 6 -0.97 -6.93 17.80
N ASN A 7 -0.40 -8.14 17.71
CA ASN A 7 1.06 -8.34 17.69
C ASN A 7 1.74 -7.67 16.48
N ILE A 8 1.16 -7.79 15.27
CA ILE A 8 1.71 -7.12 14.09
C ILE A 8 1.64 -5.60 14.24
N THR A 9 0.56 -5.08 14.84
CA THR A 9 0.39 -3.65 15.10
C THR A 9 1.43 -3.15 16.08
N ASP A 10 1.61 -3.82 17.22
CA ASP A 10 2.64 -3.50 18.21
C ASP A 10 4.04 -3.55 17.61
N TRP A 11 4.31 -4.56 16.76
CA TRP A 11 5.56 -4.68 16.06
C TRP A 11 5.79 -3.52 15.06
N LEU A 12 4.78 -3.13 14.28
CA LEU A 12 4.86 -1.99 13.36
C LEU A 12 5.13 -0.68 14.12
N LEU A 13 4.48 -0.47 15.26
CA LEU A 13 4.73 0.68 16.12
C LEU A 13 6.18 0.67 16.63
N ALA A 14 6.70 -0.49 17.04
CA ALA A 14 8.09 -0.62 17.44
C ALA A 14 9.08 -0.34 16.30
N GLN A 15 8.75 -0.67 15.04
CA GLN A 15 9.58 -0.33 13.88
C GLN A 15 9.66 1.18 13.64
N SER A 16 8.61 1.94 13.98
CA SER A 16 8.61 3.41 13.82
C SER A 16 9.68 4.13 14.66
N LEU A 17 10.17 3.48 15.70
CA LEU A 17 11.22 3.99 16.60
C LEU A 17 12.63 3.61 16.14
N ARG A 18 12.75 2.85 15.04
CA ARG A 18 14.03 2.35 14.51
C ARG A 18 14.35 3.04 13.19
N ASP A 19 15.64 3.16 12.91
CA ASP A 19 16.15 3.65 11.63
C ASP A 19 16.30 2.50 10.62
N GLU A 20 15.22 1.72 10.44
CA GLU A 20 15.17 0.62 9.47
C GLU A 20 14.56 1.12 8.15
N PRO A 21 15.07 0.68 6.98
CA PRO A 21 14.45 1.01 5.71
C PRO A 21 13.01 0.52 5.66
N ILE A 22 12.08 1.40 5.27
CA ILE A 22 10.65 1.07 5.19
C ILE A 22 10.37 -0.14 4.28
N ALA A 23 11.21 -0.39 3.27
CA ALA A 23 11.10 -1.56 2.41
C ALA A 23 11.30 -2.88 3.19
N ASP A 24 12.22 -2.90 4.14
CA ASP A 24 12.47 -4.07 4.99
C ASP A 24 11.29 -4.28 5.96
N THR A 25 10.74 -3.19 6.51
CA THR A 25 9.50 -3.24 7.30
C THR A 25 8.34 -3.83 6.50
N VAL A 26 8.13 -3.39 5.26
CA VAL A 26 7.04 -3.92 4.41
C VAL A 26 7.24 -5.41 4.10
N LYS A 27 8.48 -5.81 3.84
CA LYS A 27 8.83 -7.22 3.59
C LYS A 27 8.52 -8.11 4.79
N GLU A 28 8.96 -7.70 5.97
CA GLU A 28 8.76 -8.44 7.21
C GLU A 28 7.27 -8.46 7.63
N MET A 29 6.56 -7.34 7.43
CA MET A 29 5.11 -7.28 7.62
C MET A 29 4.40 -8.30 6.72
N ALA A 30 4.77 -8.37 5.44
CA ALA A 30 4.20 -9.34 4.51
C ALA A 30 4.46 -10.78 4.97
N ALA A 31 5.70 -11.08 5.40
CA ALA A 31 6.06 -12.39 5.91
C ALA A 31 5.23 -12.79 7.15
N ARG A 32 5.01 -11.85 8.08
CA ARG A 32 4.17 -12.06 9.28
C ARG A 32 2.71 -12.33 8.93
N LEU A 33 2.12 -11.51 8.06
CA LEU A 33 0.74 -11.68 7.62
C LEU A 33 0.54 -13.04 6.94
N VAL A 34 1.47 -13.44 6.06
CA VAL A 34 1.44 -14.76 5.42
C VAL A 34 1.65 -15.88 6.43
N GLY A 35 2.55 -15.72 7.40
CA GLY A 35 2.79 -16.68 8.48
C GLY A 35 1.57 -16.89 9.39
N CYS A 36 0.72 -15.87 9.54
CA CYS A 36 -0.57 -15.96 10.22
C CYS A 36 -1.68 -16.60 9.36
N GLY A 37 -1.38 -17.05 8.15
CA GLY A 37 -2.33 -17.69 7.24
C GLY A 37 -3.11 -16.73 6.34
N ILE A 38 -2.76 -15.44 6.30
CA ILE A 38 -3.43 -14.46 5.44
C ILE A 38 -2.87 -14.58 4.01
N ALA A 39 -3.76 -14.91 3.07
CA ALA A 39 -3.40 -15.11 1.66
C ALA A 39 -3.22 -13.77 0.92
N ILE A 40 -2.07 -13.12 1.14
CA ILE A 40 -1.70 -11.88 0.43
C ILE A 40 -0.89 -12.20 -0.82
N SER A 41 -1.31 -11.71 -1.99
CA SER A 41 -0.56 -11.83 -3.25
C SER A 41 0.39 -10.64 -3.49
N ARG A 42 -0.03 -9.44 -3.07
CA ARG A 42 0.70 -8.19 -3.29
C ARG A 42 0.37 -7.16 -2.21
N ILE A 43 1.36 -6.35 -1.85
CA ILE A 43 1.18 -5.12 -1.07
C ILE A 43 1.72 -3.96 -1.90
N SER A 44 0.99 -2.86 -1.98
CA SER A 44 1.41 -1.65 -2.70
C SER A 44 1.18 -0.45 -1.80
N ILE A 45 2.25 0.32 -1.58
CA ILE A 45 2.25 1.51 -0.74
C ILE A 45 2.79 2.64 -1.61
N GLY A 46 1.93 3.61 -1.89
CA GLY A 46 2.29 4.83 -2.61
C GLY A 46 2.13 6.03 -1.70
N ARG A 47 3.08 6.96 -1.73
CA ARG A 47 2.98 8.23 -1.02
C ARG A 47 3.60 9.37 -1.82
N SER A 48 2.88 10.49 -1.88
CA SER A 48 3.43 11.76 -2.34
C SER A 48 4.42 12.31 -1.32
N ILE A 49 5.59 12.77 -1.77
CA ILE A 49 6.63 13.32 -0.91
C ILE A 49 6.99 14.74 -1.32
N LEU A 50 7.46 15.55 -0.36
CA LEU A 50 7.83 16.94 -0.58
C LEU A 50 9.29 17.08 -1.05
N HIS A 51 9.72 16.23 -1.99
CA HIS A 51 11.03 16.33 -2.60
C HIS A 51 10.97 17.21 -3.87
N PRO A 52 11.99 18.04 -4.17
CA PRO A 52 11.97 18.92 -5.34
C PRO A 52 11.87 18.17 -6.68
N VAL A 53 12.53 17.02 -6.78
CA VAL A 53 12.61 16.21 -8.02
C VAL A 53 11.62 15.03 -8.02
N ILE A 54 11.34 14.46 -6.85
CA ILE A 54 10.57 13.22 -6.71
C ILE A 54 9.20 13.61 -6.15
N GLY A 55 8.14 13.27 -6.88
CA GLY A 55 6.77 13.57 -6.45
C GLY A 55 6.17 12.45 -5.63
N VAL A 56 6.45 11.20 -6.02
CA VAL A 56 5.83 10.01 -5.45
C VAL A 56 6.88 8.93 -5.26
N ILE A 57 6.84 8.27 -4.11
CA ILE A 57 7.52 6.99 -3.90
C ILE A 57 6.45 5.91 -3.87
N GLU A 58 6.68 4.87 -4.67
CA GLU A 58 5.87 3.66 -4.69
C GLU A 58 6.73 2.48 -4.24
N MET A 59 6.21 1.69 -3.32
CA MET A 59 6.78 0.42 -2.90
C MET A 59 5.81 -0.70 -3.17
N ARG A 60 6.30 -1.79 -3.76
CA ARG A 60 5.51 -2.96 -4.08
C ARG A 60 6.20 -4.23 -3.63
N TRP A 61 5.55 -4.94 -2.74
CA TRP A 61 5.88 -6.31 -2.38
C TRP A 61 5.01 -7.28 -3.19
N THR A 62 5.58 -8.39 -3.66
CA THR A 62 4.83 -9.46 -4.31
C THR A 62 5.21 -10.80 -3.72
N ARG A 63 4.23 -11.70 -3.56
CA ARG A 63 4.47 -13.06 -3.04
C ARG A 63 5.50 -13.83 -3.85
N ASP A 64 5.45 -13.73 -5.17
CA ASP A 64 6.29 -14.52 -6.07
C ASP A 64 7.78 -14.22 -5.92
N SER A 65 8.13 -12.94 -5.75
CA SER A 65 9.52 -12.52 -5.51
C SER A 65 9.89 -12.57 -4.03
N GLY A 66 8.92 -12.39 -3.14
CA GLY A 66 9.15 -12.16 -1.70
C GLY A 66 9.92 -10.86 -1.41
N GLN A 67 10.13 -9.99 -2.41
CA GLN A 67 10.93 -8.78 -2.30
C GLN A 67 10.07 -7.53 -2.49
N VAL A 68 10.55 -6.42 -1.93
CA VAL A 68 9.99 -5.10 -2.16
C VAL A 68 10.75 -4.42 -3.30
N THR A 69 9.99 -3.91 -4.26
CA THR A 69 10.51 -3.03 -5.31
C THR A 69 10.10 -1.60 -4.99
N THR A 70 11.06 -0.67 -5.06
CA THR A 70 10.82 0.76 -4.83
C THR A 70 10.99 1.51 -6.14
N ARG A 71 10.03 2.36 -6.47
CA ARG A 71 10.07 3.25 -7.63
C ARG A 71 9.84 4.68 -7.18
N CYS A 72 10.69 5.58 -7.67
CA CYS A 72 10.54 7.01 -7.49
C CYS A 72 10.00 7.60 -8.79
N HIS A 73 8.91 8.35 -8.69
CA HIS A 73 8.31 9.03 -9.84
C HIS A 73 8.61 10.54 -9.76
N PRO A 74 8.82 11.21 -10.91
CA PRO A 74 9.09 12.65 -10.95
C PRO A 74 7.97 13.48 -10.32
N ARG A 75 8.27 14.73 -9.95
CA ARG A 75 7.27 15.63 -9.34
C ARG A 75 6.03 15.86 -10.19
N SER A 76 6.16 15.87 -11.51
CA SER A 76 5.02 15.96 -12.45
C SER A 76 4.04 14.78 -12.32
N TYR A 77 4.52 13.62 -11.87
CA TYR A 77 3.69 12.43 -11.68
C TYR A 77 2.75 12.55 -10.47
N ALA A 78 3.11 13.35 -9.46
CA ALA A 78 2.23 13.58 -8.31
C ALA A 78 0.90 14.21 -8.73
N ASN A 79 0.94 15.16 -9.67
CA ASN A 79 -0.27 15.78 -10.23
C ASN A 79 -1.15 14.76 -10.97
N ILE A 80 -0.54 13.79 -11.65
CA ILE A 80 -1.26 12.72 -12.36
C ILE A 80 -1.97 11.82 -11.35
N VAL A 81 -1.30 11.43 -10.26
CA VAL A 81 -1.90 10.60 -9.21
C VAL A 81 -3.05 11.33 -8.51
N GLU A 82 -2.92 12.64 -8.26
CA GLU A 82 -4.02 13.44 -7.71
C GLU A 82 -5.21 13.55 -8.66
N GLN A 83 -4.98 13.48 -9.96
CA GLN A 83 -6.00 13.54 -11.01
C GLN A 83 -6.51 12.16 -11.45
N MET A 84 -5.86 11.06 -11.06
CA MET A 84 -6.32 9.71 -11.38
C MET A 84 -7.66 9.47 -10.69
N GLU A 85 -8.70 9.28 -11.50
CA GLU A 85 -9.95 8.68 -11.07
C GLU A 85 -9.72 7.17 -10.97
N ASN A 86 -9.64 6.67 -9.74
CA ASN A 86 -9.64 5.25 -9.48
C ASN A 86 -10.34 4.98 -8.15
N PRO A 87 -10.86 3.76 -7.93
CA PRO A 87 -11.68 3.44 -6.76
C PRO A 87 -10.97 3.70 -5.43
N LEU A 88 -9.63 3.58 -5.41
CA LEU A 88 -8.81 3.77 -4.22
C LEU A 88 -8.66 5.26 -3.92
N ILE A 89 -8.44 6.10 -4.93
CA ILE A 89 -8.41 7.56 -4.78
C ILE A 89 -9.78 8.10 -4.40
N ASP A 90 -10.86 7.53 -4.93
CA ASP A 90 -12.22 7.90 -4.55
C ASP A 90 -12.52 7.55 -3.09
N LEU A 91 -12.06 6.39 -2.60
CA LEU A 91 -12.16 6.03 -1.19
C LEU A 91 -11.32 6.95 -0.30
N ILE A 92 -10.14 7.39 -0.76
CA ILE A 92 -9.30 8.35 -0.03
C ILE A 92 -9.91 9.76 0.01
N LYS A 93 -10.49 10.22 -1.11
CA LYS A 93 -11.07 11.57 -1.24
C LYS A 93 -12.47 11.67 -0.64
N SER A 94 -13.23 10.58 -0.65
CA SER A 94 -14.56 10.53 -0.05
C SER A 94 -14.47 10.18 1.44
N ASN A 95 -15.41 10.67 2.24
CA ASN A 95 -15.51 10.28 3.66
C ASN A 95 -16.21 8.91 3.81
N ARG A 96 -15.91 7.95 2.92
CA ARG A 96 -16.49 6.61 2.88
C ARG A 96 -15.44 5.61 3.36
N ASP A 97 -15.85 4.73 4.26
CA ASP A 97 -14.98 3.68 4.81
C ASP A 97 -14.91 2.45 3.89
N ARG A 98 -15.88 2.28 2.99
CA ARG A 98 -15.99 1.13 2.08
C ARG A 98 -16.56 1.54 0.72
N LEU A 99 -16.08 0.85 -0.31
CA LEU A 99 -16.61 0.91 -1.67
C LEU A 99 -16.89 -0.53 -2.12
N TYR A 100 -18.08 -0.75 -2.64
CA TYR A 100 -18.52 -2.03 -3.20
C TYR A 100 -18.75 -1.83 -4.70
N SER A 101 -18.26 -2.76 -5.50
CA SER A 101 -18.50 -2.80 -6.95
C SER A 101 -18.86 -4.23 -7.34
N ASP A 102 -19.86 -4.39 -8.19
CA ASP A 102 -20.24 -5.65 -8.80
C ASP A 102 -19.25 -5.99 -9.92
N LEU A 103 -18.46 -7.04 -9.73
CA LEU A 103 -17.47 -7.50 -10.69
C LEU A 103 -18.10 -8.13 -11.96
N THR A 104 -19.41 -8.32 -11.97
CA THR A 104 -20.15 -8.84 -13.12
C THR A 104 -20.81 -7.74 -13.96
N ASP A 105 -20.88 -6.50 -13.46
CA ASP A 105 -21.37 -5.36 -14.20
C ASP A 105 -20.21 -4.61 -14.89
N PRO A 106 -20.07 -4.70 -16.23
CA PRO A 106 -18.96 -4.06 -16.95
C PRO A 106 -18.90 -2.55 -16.77
N ASP A 107 -20.01 -1.87 -16.47
CA ASP A 107 -20.04 -0.43 -16.24
C ASP A 107 -19.47 -0.05 -14.86
N GLU A 108 -19.42 -0.99 -13.90
CA GLU A 108 -18.80 -0.78 -12.58
C GLU A 108 -17.31 -1.18 -12.52
N VAL A 109 -16.82 -2.00 -13.45
CA VAL A 109 -15.41 -2.46 -13.48
C VAL A 109 -14.52 -1.66 -14.43
N ALA A 110 -15.10 -0.90 -15.37
CA ALA A 110 -14.37 -0.10 -16.34
C ALA A 110 -14.05 1.30 -15.79
N LEU A 111 -12.93 1.42 -15.07
CA LEU A 111 -12.24 2.68 -14.79
C LEU A 111 -10.91 2.73 -15.54
#